data_AF-A0A7J4PUD3-F1
#
_entry.id   AF-A0A7J4PUD3-F1
#
_cell.length_a   1.000
_cell.length_b   1.000
_cell.length_c   1.000
_cell.angle_alpha   90.00
_cell.angle_beta   90.00
_cell.angle_gamma   90.00
#
_symmetry.space_group_name_H-M   'P 1'
#
loop_
_entity.id
_entity.type
_entity.pdbx_description
1 polymer ?
#
loop_
_entity_poly.entity_id
_entity_poly.type
_entity_poly.pdbx_seq_one_letter_code
_entity_poly.pdbx_strand_id
1 'polypeptide(L)'
;LSVYLREKIQNGEVEWKRALNDLNVTFHDPCHSGRHLMHVNGRDWAFEAPRDVYNSIPGLNYKEMTRSRELQRCCGAGGGVKAGQPDLALGCAMARVGDGLAVDADVISSTCPFCRRNIMDGRNELKSDVKVADQVELMAAAMGLDVTIPDNPYMEYQEQDEILCKGEVCQLEEVAETKTEDVDAY
;
A
#
# COMPACT_ATOMS: atom_id res chain seq x y z
N LEU A 1 -0.09 11.61 -7.14
CA LEU A 1 -0.44 10.57 -8.12
C LEU A 1 -1.93 10.25 -8.09
N SER A 2 -2.53 9.94 -6.94
CA SER A 2 -3.98 9.62 -6.83
C SER A 2 -4.91 10.64 -7.50
N VAL A 3 -4.62 11.93 -7.39
CA VAL A 3 -5.40 13.00 -8.04
C VAL A 3 -5.36 12.89 -9.55
N TYR A 4 -4.18 12.61 -10.12
CA TYR A 4 -4.01 12.37 -11.55
C TYR A 4 -4.73 11.09 -11.99
N LEU A 5 -4.63 10.00 -11.21
CA LEU A 5 -5.33 8.75 -11.51
C LEU A 5 -6.86 8.95 -11.49
N ARG A 6 -7.38 9.66 -10.49
CA ARG A 6 -8.80 10.02 -10.41
C ARG A 6 -9.25 10.80 -11.65
N GLU A 7 -8.48 11.79 -12.09
CA GLU A 7 -8.78 12.57 -13.29
C GLU A 7 -8.88 11.67 -14.52
N LYS A 8 -7.92 10.74 -14.71
CA LYS A 8 -7.96 9.77 -15.82
C LYS A 8 -9.18 8.86 -15.79
N ILE A 9 -9.58 8.40 -14.61
CA ILE A 9 -10.80 7.60 -14.44
C ILE A 9 -12.03 8.44 -14.82
N GLN A 10 -12.15 9.66 -14.30
CA GLN A 10 -13.30 10.54 -14.54
C GLN A 10 -13.45 10.94 -16.01
N ASN A 11 -12.33 11.08 -16.73
CA ASN A 11 -12.33 11.36 -18.16
C ASN A 11 -12.65 10.13 -19.03
N GLY A 12 -12.83 8.94 -18.43
CA GLY A 12 -13.04 7.70 -19.18
C GLY A 12 -11.79 7.22 -19.92
N GLU A 13 -10.60 7.65 -19.48
CA GLU A 13 -9.31 7.29 -20.10
C GLU A 13 -8.73 5.97 -19.54
N VAL A 14 -9.46 5.30 -18.64
CA VAL A 14 -9.05 4.05 -18.00
C VAL A 14 -9.95 2.91 -18.47
N GLU A 15 -9.32 1.88 -19.00
CA GLU A 15 -9.96 0.61 -19.35
C GLU A 15 -9.63 -0.43 -18.28
N TRP A 16 -10.67 -0.98 -17.63
CA TRP A 16 -10.52 -2.08 -16.69
C TRP A 16 -10.58 -3.41 -17.43
N LYS A 17 -9.52 -4.22 -17.31
CA LYS A 17 -9.43 -5.53 -17.96
C LYS A 17 -9.69 -6.69 -17.00
N ARG A 18 -9.62 -6.43 -15.69
CA ARG A 18 -9.80 -7.43 -14.63
C ARG A 18 -10.55 -6.81 -13.46
N ALA A 19 -11.37 -7.63 -12.79
CA ALA A 19 -11.96 -7.28 -11.50
C ALA A 19 -11.07 -7.83 -10.38
N LEU A 20 -10.88 -7.05 -9.32
CA LEU A 20 -10.14 -7.47 -8.12
C LEU A 20 -11.11 -8.02 -7.07
N ASN A 21 -11.83 -9.08 -7.43
CA ASN A 21 -12.80 -9.73 -6.55
C ASN A 21 -12.11 -10.32 -5.31
N ASP A 22 -12.87 -10.42 -4.22
CA ASP A 22 -12.45 -11.03 -2.96
C ASP A 22 -11.23 -10.40 -2.27
N LEU A 23 -10.84 -9.17 -2.66
CA LEU A 23 -9.81 -8.40 -1.97
C LEU A 23 -10.44 -7.31 -1.11
N ASN A 24 -10.37 -7.48 0.22
CA ASN A 24 -10.69 -6.42 1.18
C ASN A 24 -9.49 -5.48 1.31
N VAL A 25 -9.60 -4.30 0.73
CA VAL A 25 -8.55 -3.30 0.73
C VAL A 25 -8.91 -2.18 1.69
N THR A 26 -7.95 -1.78 2.52
CA THR A 26 -8.04 -0.55 3.31
C THR A 26 -6.92 0.42 2.95
N PHE A 27 -7.02 1.68 3.38
CA PHE A 27 -6.06 2.72 3.05
C PHE A 27 -5.39 3.34 4.27
N HIS A 28 -4.06 3.47 4.18
CA HIS A 28 -3.25 4.31 5.04
C HIS A 28 -3.01 5.66 4.37
N ASP A 29 -3.71 6.69 4.85
CA ASP A 29 -3.47 8.08 4.47
C ASP A 29 -2.03 8.49 4.86
N PRO A 30 -1.18 8.92 3.90
CA PRO A 30 0.14 9.43 4.23
C PRO A 30 0.09 10.80 4.88
N CYS A 31 0.84 10.98 5.97
CA CYS A 31 0.84 12.21 6.76
C CYS A 31 1.35 13.44 6.00
N HIS A 32 2.22 13.29 5.00
CA HIS A 32 2.64 14.42 4.15
C HIS A 32 1.46 14.94 3.33
N SER A 33 0.69 14.05 2.70
CA SER A 33 -0.54 14.43 1.98
C SER A 33 -1.58 15.02 2.92
N GLY A 34 -1.86 14.31 4.02
CA GLY A 34 -2.98 14.64 4.90
C GLY A 34 -2.75 15.74 5.95
N ARG A 35 -1.49 16.03 6.32
CA ARG A 35 -1.18 17.07 7.33
C ARG A 35 -0.40 18.26 6.77
N HIS A 36 0.46 18.04 5.77
CA HIS A 36 1.27 19.13 5.22
C HIS A 36 0.62 19.74 3.98
N LEU A 37 0.19 18.89 3.05
CA LEU A 37 -0.33 19.35 1.76
C LEU A 37 -1.83 19.63 1.78
N MET A 38 -2.60 19.02 2.71
CA MET A 38 -4.03 19.26 2.85
C MET A 38 -4.38 20.75 3.02
N HIS A 39 -3.61 21.50 3.80
CA HIS A 39 -3.87 22.93 4.02
C HIS A 39 -3.59 23.79 2.78
N VAL A 40 -2.83 23.29 1.83
CA VAL A 40 -2.46 23.97 0.58
C VAL A 40 -3.38 23.57 -0.57
N ASN A 41 -3.65 22.27 -0.69
CA ASN A 41 -4.37 21.69 -1.84
C ASN A 41 -5.83 21.34 -1.54
N GLY A 42 -6.25 21.43 -0.27
CA GLY A 42 -7.60 21.13 0.18
C GLY A 42 -7.82 19.67 0.56
N ARG A 43 -8.94 19.45 1.25
CA ARG A 43 -9.37 18.14 1.79
C ARG A 43 -9.63 17.11 0.69
N ASP A 44 -10.30 17.53 -0.38
CA ASP A 44 -10.63 16.67 -1.52
C ASP A 44 -9.36 16.09 -2.18
N TRP A 45 -8.38 16.95 -2.46
CA TRP A 45 -7.08 16.54 -3.01
C TRP A 45 -6.33 15.57 -2.09
N ALA A 46 -6.33 15.85 -0.79
CA ALA A 46 -5.53 15.09 0.18
C ALA A 46 -6.13 13.72 0.52
N PHE A 47 -7.47 13.63 0.58
CA PHE A 47 -8.15 12.46 1.12
C PHE A 47 -9.10 11.79 0.14
N GLU A 48 -9.95 12.53 -0.56
CA GLU A 48 -11.00 11.88 -1.36
C GLU A 48 -10.44 11.31 -2.67
N ALA A 49 -9.44 11.97 -3.27
CA ALA A 49 -8.81 11.49 -4.50
C ALA A 49 -8.34 10.02 -4.48
N PRO A 50 -7.59 9.52 -3.48
CA PRO A 50 -7.25 8.10 -3.40
C PRO A 50 -8.47 7.20 -3.20
N ARG A 51 -9.51 7.65 -2.50
CA ARG A 51 -10.72 6.86 -2.23
C ARG A 51 -11.54 6.66 -3.50
N ASP A 52 -11.65 7.71 -4.30
CA ASP A 52 -12.32 7.65 -5.61
C ASP A 52 -11.64 6.62 -6.52
N VAL A 53 -10.31 6.52 -6.47
CA VAL A 53 -9.56 5.49 -7.22
C VAL A 53 -9.95 4.08 -6.76
N TYR A 54 -9.92 3.79 -5.45
CA TYR A 54 -10.30 2.46 -4.95
C TYR A 54 -11.74 2.10 -5.31
N ASN A 55 -12.68 3.02 -5.11
CA ASN A 55 -14.10 2.80 -5.40
C ASN A 55 -14.38 2.62 -6.91
N SER A 56 -13.44 3.01 -7.78
CA SER A 56 -13.58 2.86 -9.23
C SER A 56 -13.05 1.53 -9.75
N ILE A 57 -12.24 0.80 -8.98
CA ILE A 57 -11.67 -0.49 -9.40
C ILE A 57 -12.76 -1.57 -9.31
N PRO A 58 -13.12 -2.26 -10.41
CA PRO A 58 -14.16 -3.28 -10.38
C PRO A 58 -13.82 -4.43 -9.43
N GLY A 59 -14.81 -4.87 -8.63
CA GLY A 59 -14.69 -6.03 -7.73
C GLY A 59 -13.94 -5.78 -6.41
N LEU A 60 -13.17 -4.70 -6.30
CA LEU A 60 -12.40 -4.37 -5.10
C LEU A 60 -13.33 -3.95 -3.96
N ASN A 61 -13.17 -4.58 -2.79
CA ASN A 61 -13.94 -4.24 -1.59
C ASN A 61 -13.18 -3.24 -0.72
N TYR A 62 -13.46 -1.95 -0.87
CA TYR A 62 -12.80 -0.90 -0.09
C TYR A 62 -13.46 -0.70 1.28
N LYS A 63 -12.66 -0.76 2.35
CA LYS A 63 -13.10 -0.49 3.73
C LYS A 63 -12.19 0.50 4.43
N GLU A 64 -12.80 1.47 5.11
CA GLU A 64 -12.08 2.46 5.91
C GLU A 64 -11.70 1.92 7.28
N MET A 65 -10.44 2.15 7.68
CA MET A 65 -10.04 2.04 9.08
C MET A 65 -10.70 3.15 9.91
N THR A 66 -10.97 2.86 11.20
CA THR A 66 -11.57 3.85 12.14
C THR A 66 -10.79 5.16 12.19
N ARG A 67 -9.46 5.08 12.11
CA ARG A 67 -8.55 6.23 12.07
C ARG A 67 -8.09 6.45 10.63
N SER A 68 -8.79 7.33 9.95
CA SER A 68 -8.51 7.75 8.58
C SER A 68 -8.62 9.26 8.44
N ARG A 69 -8.18 9.79 7.29
CA ARG A 69 -8.19 11.21 6.94
C ARG A 69 -7.50 12.07 8.00
N GLU A 70 -8.16 13.07 8.57
CA GLU A 70 -7.61 13.96 9.60
C GLU A 70 -7.20 13.20 10.87
N LEU A 71 -7.81 12.04 11.13
CA LEU A 71 -7.54 11.18 12.28
C LEU A 71 -6.47 10.11 11.99
N GLN A 72 -5.83 10.13 10.81
CA GLN A 72 -4.83 9.15 10.42
C GLN A 72 -3.68 9.07 11.44
N ARG A 73 -3.28 7.85 11.79
CA ARG A 73 -2.02 7.61 12.52
C ARG A 73 -0.83 7.72 11.57
N CYS A 74 0.31 8.16 12.08
CA CYS A 74 1.57 8.10 11.34
C CYS A 74 2.05 6.64 11.26
N CYS A 75 2.66 6.24 10.13
CA CYS A 75 3.32 4.93 10.01
C CYS A 75 4.58 4.80 10.87
N GLY A 76 5.19 5.92 11.30
CA GLY A 76 6.41 5.96 12.12
C GLY A 76 7.71 6.15 11.34
N ALA A 77 7.70 6.11 10.00
CA ALA A 77 8.92 6.07 9.21
C ALA A 77 9.61 7.44 9.01
N GLY A 78 8.81 8.48 8.78
CA GLY A 78 9.28 9.79 8.34
C GLY A 78 10.01 10.61 9.42
N GLY A 79 10.52 11.78 9.03
CA GLY A 79 11.17 12.72 9.96
C GLY A 79 12.47 12.19 10.60
N GLY A 80 13.09 11.16 10.02
CA GLY A 80 14.28 10.51 10.57
C GLY A 80 14.01 9.53 11.70
N VAL A 81 12.75 9.32 12.10
CA VAL A 81 12.38 8.46 13.24
C VAL A 81 12.80 7.01 13.00
N LYS A 82 12.59 6.46 11.78
CA LYS A 82 13.04 5.10 11.48
C LYS A 82 14.54 4.89 11.68
N ALA A 83 15.36 5.88 11.31
CA ALA A 83 16.81 5.80 11.42
C ALA A 83 17.31 6.10 12.85
N GLY A 84 16.69 7.06 13.54
CA GLY A 84 17.14 7.50 14.87
C GLY A 84 16.49 6.75 16.05
N GLN A 85 15.28 6.23 15.87
CA GLN A 85 14.47 5.54 16.88
C GLN A 85 13.68 4.38 16.23
N PRO A 86 14.38 3.33 15.76
CA PRO A 86 13.75 2.23 15.00
C PRO A 86 12.64 1.52 15.77
N ASP A 87 12.80 1.29 17.08
CA ASP A 87 11.77 0.62 17.90
C ASP A 87 10.46 1.43 17.97
N LEU A 88 10.55 2.76 18.02
CA LEU A 88 9.39 3.63 18.00
C LEU A 88 8.70 3.59 16.63
N ALA A 89 9.48 3.62 15.55
CA ALA A 89 8.96 3.49 14.19
C ALA A 89 8.25 2.14 14.00
N LEU A 90 8.83 1.06 14.51
CA LEU A 90 8.26 -0.28 14.43
C LEU A 90 6.95 -0.38 15.24
N GLY A 91 6.93 0.13 16.48
CA GLY A 91 5.71 0.15 17.29
C GLY A 91 4.56 0.94 16.65
N CYS A 92 4.85 2.05 15.96
CA CYS A 92 3.84 2.78 15.18
C CYS A 92 3.29 1.94 14.02
N ALA A 93 4.16 1.23 13.30
CA ALA A 93 3.77 0.37 12.19
C ALA A 93 2.90 -0.81 12.65
N MET A 94 3.30 -1.51 13.72
CA MET A 94 2.52 -2.61 14.29
C MET A 94 1.12 -2.14 14.72
N ALA A 95 1.04 -0.98 15.36
CA ALA A 95 -0.26 -0.39 15.71
C ALA A 95 -1.12 -0.11 14.48
N ARG A 96 -0.51 0.29 13.36
CA ARG A 96 -1.24 0.53 12.12
C ARG A 96 -1.68 -0.75 11.43
N VAL A 97 -0.86 -1.80 11.45
CA VAL A 97 -1.25 -3.15 11.00
C VAL A 97 -2.48 -3.62 11.80
N GLY A 98 -2.47 -3.44 13.12
CA GLY A 98 -3.63 -3.74 13.97
C GLY A 98 -4.91 -2.97 13.59
N ASP A 99 -4.81 -1.68 13.23
CA ASP A 99 -5.97 -0.93 12.72
C ASP A 99 -6.53 -1.57 11.42
N GLY A 100 -5.67 -2.08 10.53
CA GLY A 100 -6.08 -2.72 9.28
C GLY A 100 -6.73 -4.08 9.49
N LEU A 101 -6.17 -4.90 10.38
CA LEU A 101 -6.76 -6.19 10.77
C LEU A 101 -8.14 -6.02 11.43
N ALA A 102 -8.36 -4.93 12.18
CA ALA A 102 -9.64 -4.65 12.84
C ALA A 102 -10.80 -4.38 11.86
N VAL A 103 -10.52 -4.20 10.56
CA VAL A 103 -11.53 -4.04 9.51
C VAL A 103 -11.53 -5.20 8.51
N ASP A 104 -10.93 -6.32 8.89
CA ASP A 104 -10.79 -7.54 8.07
C ASP A 104 -10.15 -7.23 6.71
N ALA A 105 -9.10 -6.39 6.69
CA ALA A 105 -8.38 -6.09 5.47
C ALA A 105 -7.41 -7.21 5.11
N ASP A 106 -7.47 -7.65 3.85
CA ASP A 106 -6.45 -8.50 3.22
C ASP A 106 -5.25 -7.65 2.80
N VAL A 107 -5.48 -6.36 2.52
CA VAL A 107 -4.47 -5.42 2.00
C VAL A 107 -4.54 -4.08 2.71
N ILE A 108 -3.42 -3.62 3.26
CA ILE A 108 -3.23 -2.23 3.68
C ILE A 108 -2.54 -1.49 2.54
N SER A 109 -3.31 -0.69 1.80
CA SER A 109 -2.77 0.10 0.71
C SER A 109 -2.30 1.48 1.15
N SER A 110 -1.30 2.03 0.47
CA SER A 110 -0.83 3.40 0.67
C SER A 110 -0.39 4.04 -0.65
N THR A 111 -0.05 5.32 -0.62
CA THR A 111 0.52 6.06 -1.77
C THR A 111 1.91 6.62 -1.45
N CYS A 112 2.51 6.12 -0.35
CA CYS A 112 3.79 6.58 0.14
C CYS A 112 4.72 5.37 0.36
N PRO A 113 5.86 5.30 -0.36
CA PRO A 113 6.77 4.15 -0.27
C PRO A 113 7.40 4.01 1.13
N PHE A 114 7.61 5.11 1.85
CA PHE A 114 8.07 5.07 3.25
C PHE A 114 7.00 4.46 4.17
N CYS A 115 5.72 4.72 3.91
CA CYS A 115 4.64 4.09 4.67
C CYS A 115 4.57 2.60 4.36
N ARG A 116 4.63 2.22 3.07
CA ARG A 116 4.66 0.81 2.63
C ARG A 116 5.78 0.06 3.34
N ARG A 117 7.04 0.50 3.21
CA ARG A 117 8.20 -0.13 3.85
C ARG A 117 8.01 -0.35 5.34
N ASN A 118 7.64 0.70 6.08
CA ASN A 118 7.57 0.58 7.53
C ASN A 118 6.36 -0.24 8.00
N ILE A 119 5.22 -0.17 7.30
CA ILE A 119 4.05 -1.01 7.60
C ILE A 119 4.37 -2.48 7.34
N MET A 120 5.12 -2.81 6.27
CA MET A 120 5.62 -4.16 6.02
C MET A 120 6.50 -4.66 7.17
N ASP A 121 7.42 -3.84 7.68
CA ASP A 121 8.24 -4.23 8.83
C ASP A 121 7.37 -4.52 10.07
N GLY A 122 6.32 -3.72 10.32
CA GLY A 122 5.36 -3.97 11.39
C GLY A 122 4.51 -5.23 11.18
N ARG A 123 4.19 -5.56 9.93
CA ARG A 123 3.48 -6.78 9.54
C ARG A 123 4.34 -8.02 9.78
N ASN A 124 5.61 -7.95 9.40
CA ASN A 124 6.60 -9.01 9.60
C ASN A 124 6.83 -9.27 11.09
N GLU A 125 6.99 -8.22 11.90
CA GLU A 125 7.13 -8.33 13.36
C GLU A 125 5.91 -9.00 14.01
N LEU A 126 4.70 -8.67 13.53
CA LEU A 126 3.45 -9.28 14.00
C LEU A 126 3.21 -10.69 13.43
N LYS A 127 3.99 -11.13 12.44
CA LYS A 127 3.76 -12.37 11.68
C LYS A 127 2.32 -12.44 11.14
N SER A 128 1.84 -11.29 10.63
CA SER A 128 0.49 -11.15 10.09
C SER A 128 0.49 -11.46 8.59
N ASP A 129 -0.54 -12.12 8.10
CA ASP A 129 -0.66 -12.47 6.68
C ASP A 129 -1.10 -11.30 5.79
N VAL A 130 -1.56 -10.19 6.38
CA VAL A 130 -2.02 -9.00 5.64
C VAL A 130 -0.93 -8.48 4.71
N LYS A 131 -1.31 -8.08 3.51
CA LYS A 131 -0.37 -7.62 2.47
C LYS A 131 -0.33 -6.09 2.42
N VAL A 132 0.74 -5.52 1.88
CA VAL A 132 0.94 -4.08 1.77
C VAL A 132 1.27 -3.68 0.34
N ALA A 133 0.34 -2.99 -0.32
CA ALA A 133 0.46 -2.62 -1.73
C ALA A 133 0.36 -1.09 -1.94
N ASP A 134 1.00 -0.56 -2.96
CA ASP A 134 0.72 0.80 -3.42
C ASP A 134 -0.60 0.84 -4.20
N GLN A 135 -1.33 1.95 -4.09
CA GLN A 135 -2.56 2.18 -4.86
C GLN A 135 -2.36 1.96 -6.37
N VAL A 136 -1.19 2.34 -6.90
CA VAL A 136 -0.87 2.21 -8.31
C VAL A 136 -0.80 0.75 -8.73
N GLU A 137 -0.26 -0.12 -7.89
CA GLU A 137 -0.12 -1.56 -8.18
C GLU A 137 -1.50 -2.20 -8.33
N LEU A 138 -2.43 -1.88 -7.42
CA LEU A 138 -3.83 -2.35 -7.48
C LEU A 138 -4.52 -1.87 -8.76
N MET A 139 -4.38 -0.58 -9.09
CA MET A 139 -4.97 -0.03 -10.31
C MET A 139 -4.36 -0.65 -11.57
N ALA A 140 -3.04 -0.81 -11.62
CA ALA A 140 -2.33 -1.39 -12.75
C ALA A 140 -2.74 -2.86 -12.98
N ALA A 141 -2.85 -3.65 -11.90
CA ALA A 141 -3.33 -5.03 -11.97
C ALA A 141 -4.76 -5.12 -12.54
N ALA A 142 -5.66 -4.24 -12.10
CA ALA A 142 -7.04 -4.14 -12.62
C ALA A 142 -7.11 -3.68 -14.08
N MET A 143 -6.17 -2.83 -14.52
CA MET A 143 -5.99 -2.45 -15.93
C MET A 143 -5.38 -3.57 -16.79
N GLY A 144 -5.07 -4.72 -16.20
CA GLY A 144 -4.52 -5.87 -16.91
C GLY A 144 -3.01 -5.78 -17.16
N LEU A 145 -2.31 -4.83 -16.54
CA LEU A 145 -0.87 -4.71 -16.65
C LEU A 145 -0.16 -5.81 -15.85
N ASP A 146 1.05 -6.14 -16.27
CA ASP A 146 1.95 -6.98 -15.50
C ASP A 146 2.61 -6.12 -14.42
N VAL A 147 2.45 -6.53 -13.17
CA VAL A 147 2.96 -5.85 -11.98
C VAL A 147 3.91 -6.75 -11.19
N THR A 148 4.32 -7.88 -11.78
CA THR A 148 5.34 -8.74 -11.18
C THR A 148 6.65 -7.97 -11.02
N ILE A 149 7.32 -8.19 -9.88
CA ILE A 149 8.59 -7.52 -9.64
C ILE A 149 9.67 -8.34 -10.35
N PRO A 150 10.44 -7.75 -11.27
CA PRO A 150 11.51 -8.48 -11.93
C PRO A 150 12.63 -8.80 -10.93
N ASP A 151 13.32 -9.91 -11.17
CA ASP A 151 14.52 -10.29 -10.43
C ASP A 151 15.50 -9.12 -10.36
N ASN A 152 15.81 -8.69 -9.15
CA ASN A 152 16.72 -7.58 -8.90
C ASN A 152 17.53 -7.82 -7.62
N PRO A 153 18.77 -7.29 -7.52
CA PRO A 153 19.67 -7.58 -6.41
C PRO A 153 19.18 -7.03 -5.07
N TYR A 154 18.11 -6.21 -5.04
CA TYR A 154 17.58 -5.65 -3.79
C TYR A 154 16.52 -6.54 -3.13
N MET A 155 16.01 -7.55 -3.82
CA MET A 155 15.05 -8.52 -3.28
C MET A 155 15.65 -9.41 -2.19
N GLU A 156 16.98 -9.52 -2.15
CA GLU A 156 17.73 -10.23 -1.10
C GLU A 156 17.54 -9.60 0.28
N TYR A 157 17.29 -8.29 0.36
CA TYR A 157 17.26 -7.55 1.63
C TYR A 157 15.86 -7.25 2.14
N GLN A 158 14.83 -7.61 1.36
CA GLN A 158 13.45 -7.28 1.68
C GLN A 158 12.45 -8.11 0.87
N GLU A 159 11.64 -8.89 1.58
CA GLU A 159 10.41 -9.50 1.08
C GLU A 159 9.46 -8.45 0.49
N GLN A 160 8.81 -8.78 -0.62
CA GLN A 160 7.84 -7.91 -1.28
C GLN A 160 6.48 -8.59 -1.34
N ASP A 161 5.41 -7.79 -1.25
CA ASP A 161 4.08 -8.24 -1.60
C ASP A 161 3.83 -7.94 -3.07
N GLU A 162 3.43 -8.95 -3.84
CA GLU A 162 3.15 -8.87 -5.26
C GLU A 162 1.71 -9.24 -5.57
N ILE A 163 1.12 -8.55 -6.56
CA ILE A 163 -0.20 -8.89 -7.08
C ILE A 163 0.01 -9.82 -8.29
N LEU A 164 -0.28 -11.10 -8.11
CA LEU A 164 -0.22 -12.10 -9.18
C LEU A 164 -1.60 -12.31 -9.79
N CYS A 165 -1.74 -11.94 -11.05
CA CYS A 165 -2.99 -12.15 -11.80
C CYS A 165 -2.85 -13.28 -12.82
N LYS A 166 -3.59 -14.38 -12.64
CA LYS A 166 -3.70 -15.49 -13.58
C LYS A 166 -5.08 -15.47 -14.25
N GLY A 167 -5.15 -14.93 -15.47
CA GLY A 167 -6.42 -14.73 -16.17
C GLY A 167 -7.24 -13.60 -15.53
N GLU A 168 -8.45 -13.93 -15.08
CA GLU A 168 -9.37 -12.99 -14.42
C GLU A 168 -9.21 -12.93 -12.90
N VAL A 169 -8.42 -13.84 -12.31
CA VAL A 169 -8.22 -13.93 -10.86
C VAL A 169 -6.89 -13.31 -10.48
N CYS A 170 -6.91 -12.37 -9.53
CA CYS A 170 -5.72 -11.78 -8.92
C CYS A 170 -5.61 -12.20 -7.46
N GLN A 171 -4.41 -12.59 -7.04
CA GLN A 171 -4.08 -12.93 -5.65
C GLN A 171 -2.86 -12.12 -5.23
N LEU A 172 -2.82 -11.70 -3.97
CA LEU A 172 -1.61 -11.11 -3.40
C LEU A 172 -0.78 -12.21 -2.77
N GLU A 173 0.43 -12.39 -3.26
CA GLU A 173 1.40 -13.35 -2.73
C GLU A 173 2.58 -12.58 -2.13
N GLU A 174 3.18 -13.16 -1.09
CA GLU A 174 4.43 -12.67 -0.53
C GLU A 174 5.57 -13.36 -1.27
N VAL A 175 6.40 -12.58 -1.95
CA VAL A 175 7.58 -13.08 -2.66
C VAL A 175 8.75 -12.99 -1.70
N ALA A 176 9.14 -14.16 -1.21
CA ALA A 176 10.23 -14.35 -0.26
C ALA A 176 11.60 -14.04 -0.87
N GLU A 177 12.55 -13.71 0.00
CA GLU A 177 13.97 -13.53 -0.34
C GLU A 177 14.49 -14.72 -1.16
N THR A 178 15.00 -14.45 -2.37
CA THR A 178 15.92 -15.37 -3.02
C THR A 178 17.19 -15.38 -2.18
N LYS A 179 17.41 -16.44 -1.39
CA LYS A 179 18.70 -16.70 -0.75
C LYS A 179 19.75 -16.87 -1.84
N THR A 180 20.45 -15.80 -2.18
CA THR A 180 21.77 -15.91 -2.80
C THR A 180 22.69 -16.52 -1.75
N GLU A 181 23.26 -17.69 -2.06
CA GLU A 181 24.36 -18.24 -1.27
C GLU A 181 25.47 -17.18 -1.16
N ASP A 182 25.96 -16.96 0.06
CA ASP A 182 26.98 -16.00 0.47
C ASP A 182 27.88 -15.52 -0.69
N VAL A 183 27.65 -14.29 -1.15
CA VAL A 183 28.67 -13.55 -1.90
C VAL A 183 29.40 -12.70 -0.87
N ASP A 184 30.59 -13.15 -0.50
CA ASP A 184 31.50 -12.57 0.48
C ASP A 184 31.43 -11.02 0.54
N ALA A 185 31.18 -10.55 1.77
CA ALA A 185 31.18 -9.14 2.14
C ALA A 185 32.51 -8.44 1.76
N TYR A 186 32.38 -7.23 1.20
CA TYR A 186 33.47 -6.25 1.07
C TYR A 186 33.28 -5.09 2.06
#